data_AF-A0A9D5XVX5-F1
#
_entry.id   AF-A0A9D5XVX5-F1
#
_cell.length_a   1.000
_cell.length_b   1.000
_cell.length_c   1.000
_cell.angle_alpha   90.00
_cell.angle_beta   90.00
_cell.angle_gamma   90.00
#
_symmetry.space_group_name_H-M   'P 1'
#
loop_
_entity.id
_entity.type
_entity.pdbx_description
1 polymer ?
#
loop_
_entity_poly.entity_id
_entity_poly.type
_entity_poly.pdbx_seq_one_letter_code
_entity_poly.pdbx_strand_id
1 'polypeptide(L)'
;MSMRFDQERKRIICRWEEPTKIVMNKKEGYINRSRMITVKVNDNGKLNSKDRKRHAEHPMFPIINRFNQMLNNMDCYPQCEWEAEHVCAVCGTNHGVQPHYDSRHHSIIWLCKSHLGESPKLGD
;
A
#
# COMPACT_ATOMS: atom_id res chain seq x y z
N MET A 1 -1.15 -4.49 -8.78
CA MET A 1 -1.56 -3.57 -7.68
C MET A 1 -0.39 -3.34 -6.71
N SER A 2 -0.19 -2.15 -6.12
CA SER A 2 0.86 -1.84 -5.12
C SER A 2 0.28 -1.39 -3.78
N MET A 3 0.90 -1.74 -2.66
CA MET A 3 0.47 -1.27 -1.33
C MET A 3 1.65 -0.86 -0.46
N ARG A 4 1.57 0.32 0.17
CA ARG A 4 2.62 0.88 1.04
C ARG A 4 2.04 1.61 2.26
N PHE A 5 2.84 1.77 3.31
CA PHE A 5 2.52 2.67 4.41
C PHE A 5 3.31 3.98 4.29
N ASP A 6 2.57 5.08 4.30
CA ASP A 6 3.07 6.45 4.27
C ASP A 6 3.07 6.99 5.71
N GLN A 7 4.23 6.93 6.36
CA GLN A 7 4.41 7.29 7.76
C GLN A 7 4.15 8.78 8.00
N GLU A 8 4.66 9.66 7.13
CA GLU A 8 4.45 11.12 7.20
C GLU A 8 2.95 11.45 7.26
N ARG A 9 2.13 10.73 6.49
CA ARG A 9 0.68 10.95 6.41
C ARG A 9 -0.14 10.01 7.31
N LYS A 10 0.51 9.07 8.01
CA LYS A 10 -0.09 7.96 8.77
C LYS A 10 -1.18 7.23 7.98
N ARG A 11 -0.85 6.78 6.76
CA ARG A 11 -1.82 6.19 5.82
C ARG A 11 -1.29 4.95 5.12
N ILE A 12 -2.09 3.90 5.08
CA ILE A 12 -1.89 2.79 4.15
C ILE A 12 -2.52 3.16 2.81
N ILE A 13 -1.73 3.08 1.74
CA ILE A 13 -2.13 3.42 0.38
C ILE A 13 -2.07 2.14 -0.45
N CYS A 14 -3.22 1.70 -0.94
CA CYS A 14 -3.36 0.59 -1.87
C CYS A 14 -3.80 1.13 -3.24
N ARG A 15 -3.06 0.80 -4.30
CA ARG A 15 -3.29 1.28 -5.68
C ARG A 15 -3.34 0.12 -6.64
N TRP A 16 -4.28 0.13 -7.56
CA TRP A 16 -4.40 -0.91 -8.57
C TRP A 16 -4.91 -0.33 -9.88
N GLU A 17 -4.90 -1.15 -10.93
CA GLU A 17 -5.44 -0.80 -12.24
C GLU A 17 -6.63 -1.70 -12.53
N GLU A 18 -7.70 -1.12 -13.07
CA GLU A 18 -8.88 -1.87 -13.50
C GLU A 18 -9.22 -1.49 -14.94
N PRO A 19 -9.50 -2.48 -15.80
CA PRO A 19 -10.01 -2.22 -17.14
C PRO A 19 -11.38 -1.55 -17.03
N THR A 20 -11.47 -0.33 -17.52
CA THR A 20 -12.70 0.46 -17.56
C THR A 20 -13.13 0.60 -19.01
N LYS A 21 -14.37 0.21 -19.31
CA LYS A 21 -14.96 0.41 -20.64
C LYS A 21 -15.13 1.91 -20.89
N ILE A 22 -14.68 2.37 -22.05
CA ILE A 22 -14.87 3.73 -22.55
C ILE A 22 -15.57 3.69 -23.89
N VAL A 23 -16.41 4.69 -24.13
CA VAL A 23 -17.06 4.90 -25.42
C VAL A 23 -16.61 6.26 -25.94
N MET A 24 -15.90 6.27 -27.06
CA MET A 24 -15.50 7.49 -27.77
C MET A 24 -16.01 7.40 -29.21
N ASN A 25 -16.78 8.39 -29.65
CA ASN A 25 -17.29 8.48 -31.03
C ASN A 25 -17.96 7.18 -31.53
N LYS A 26 -18.86 6.59 -30.71
CA LYS A 26 -19.56 5.32 -30.99
C LYS A 26 -18.65 4.09 -31.12
N LYS A 27 -17.35 4.20 -30.82
CA LYS A 27 -16.43 3.06 -30.69
C LYS A 27 -16.24 2.73 -29.22
N GLU A 28 -16.40 1.45 -28.88
CA GLU A 28 -16.13 0.93 -27.56
C GLU A 28 -14.64 0.53 -27.46
N GLY A 29 -14.05 0.78 -26.30
CA GLY A 29 -12.69 0.36 -25.98
C GLY A 29 -12.53 0.13 -24.48
N TYR A 30 -11.38 -0.40 -24.09
CA TYR A 30 -11.00 -0.58 -22.69
C TYR A 30 -9.72 0.20 -22.41
N ILE A 31 -9.70 0.91 -21.28
CA ILE A 31 -8.48 1.53 -20.75
C ILE A 31 -8.25 1.03 -19.32
N ASN A 32 -7.00 0.79 -18.96
CA ASN A 32 -6.65 0.53 -17.56
C ASN A 32 -6.70 1.86 -16.80
N ARG A 33 -7.66 2.01 -15.90
CA ARG A 33 -7.72 3.17 -15.01
C ARG A 33 -7.10 2.84 -13.67
N SER A 34 -6.25 3.73 -13.18
CA SER A 34 -5.74 3.65 -11.82
C SER A 34 -6.87 3.89 -10.80
N ARG A 35 -6.87 3.07 -9.76
CA ARG A 35 -7.76 3.10 -8.59
C ARG A 35 -6.91 3.14 -7.32
N MET A 36 -7.49 3.65 -6.25
CA MET A 36 -6.79 3.79 -4.98
C MET A 36 -7.75 3.73 -3.79
N ILE A 37 -7.33 3.03 -2.74
CA ILE A 37 -7.87 3.15 -1.39
C ILE A 37 -6.77 3.69 -0.51
N THR A 38 -7.12 4.66 0.32
CA THR A 38 -6.23 5.22 1.34
C THR A 38 -6.92 5.12 2.68
N VAL A 39 -6.33 4.38 3.61
CA VAL A 39 -6.87 4.19 4.96
C VAL A 39 -5.97 4.88 5.96
N LYS A 40 -6.53 5.78 6.77
CA LYS A 40 -5.78 6.40 7.87
C LYS A 40 -5.52 5.36 8.97
N VAL A 41 -4.30 5.37 9.51
CA VAL A 41 -3.93 4.58 10.69
C VAL A 41 -3.74 5.52 11.87
N ASN A 42 -4.24 5.11 13.03
CA ASN A 42 -4.06 5.84 14.27
C ASN A 42 -2.75 5.44 14.94
N ASP A 43 -2.35 6.23 15.94
CA ASP A 43 -1.11 6.05 16.70
C ASP A 43 -1.04 4.71 17.46
N ASN A 44 -2.19 4.11 17.75
CA ASN A 44 -2.30 2.77 18.34
C ASN A 44 -2.36 1.64 17.30
N GLY A 45 -1.99 1.91 16.04
CA GLY A 45 -1.98 0.95 14.94
C GLY A 45 -3.36 0.49 14.45
N LYS A 46 -4.45 1.05 15.00
CA LYS A 46 -5.81 0.75 14.52
C LYS A 46 -6.13 1.56 13.27
N LEU A 47 -6.70 0.88 12.27
CA LEU A 47 -7.30 1.54 11.12
C LEU A 47 -8.43 2.47 11.56
N ASN A 48 -8.53 3.64 10.94
CA ASN A 48 -9.57 4.62 11.23
C ASN A 48 -10.97 4.01 11.05
N SER A 49 -11.86 4.25 12.02
CA SER A 49 -13.19 3.63 12.05
C SER A 49 -14.08 4.04 10.86
N LYS A 50 -13.96 5.28 10.38
CA LYS A 50 -14.71 5.79 9.23
C LYS A 50 -14.24 5.13 7.93
N ASP A 51 -12.93 5.05 7.73
CA ASP A 51 -12.35 4.40 6.55
C ASP A 51 -12.62 2.89 6.57
N ARG A 52 -12.52 2.25 7.73
CA ARG A 52 -12.88 0.83 7.91
C ARG A 52 -14.32 0.54 7.52
N LYS A 53 -15.27 1.37 7.98
CA LYS A 53 -16.70 1.21 7.61
C LYS A 53 -16.92 1.44 6.11
N ARG A 54 -16.30 2.49 5.55
CA ARG A 54 -16.44 2.84 4.12
C ARG A 54 -15.94 1.73 3.19
N HIS A 55 -14.88 1.04 3.57
CA HIS A 55 -14.20 0.08 2.70
C HIS A 55 -14.42 -1.38 3.10
N ALA A 56 -15.27 -1.66 4.09
CA ALA A 56 -15.45 -3.00 4.66
C ALA A 56 -15.75 -4.09 3.62
N GLU A 57 -16.56 -3.75 2.61
CA GLU A 57 -16.98 -4.67 1.55
C GLU A 57 -16.07 -4.65 0.32
N HIS A 58 -15.04 -3.80 0.31
CA HIS A 58 -14.14 -3.72 -0.83
C HIS A 58 -13.17 -4.91 -0.84
N PRO A 59 -12.98 -5.61 -1.98
CA PRO A 59 -12.12 -6.80 -2.06
C PRO A 59 -10.67 -6.57 -1.59
N MET A 60 -10.18 -5.35 -1.71
CA MET A 60 -8.82 -4.95 -1.29
C MET A 60 -8.68 -4.73 0.22
N PHE A 61 -9.79 -4.51 0.93
CA PHE A 61 -9.74 -4.14 2.34
C PHE A 61 -9.19 -5.26 3.26
N PRO A 62 -9.51 -6.55 3.06
CA PRO A 62 -8.84 -7.63 3.78
C PRO A 62 -7.32 -7.64 3.64
N ILE A 63 -6.81 -7.32 2.44
CA ILE A 63 -5.36 -7.26 2.15
C ILE A 63 -4.73 -6.07 2.89
N ILE A 64 -5.40 -4.91 2.88
CA ILE A 64 -5.00 -3.74 3.67
C ILE A 64 -4.93 -4.06 5.15
N ASN A 65 -5.93 -4.77 5.68
CA ASN A 65 -5.98 -5.14 7.09
C ASN A 65 -4.85 -6.12 7.45
N ARG A 66 -4.54 -7.09 6.58
CA ARG A 66 -3.40 -8.00 6.76
C ARG A 66 -2.08 -7.23 6.83
N PHE A 67 -1.83 -6.32 5.89
CA PHE A 67 -0.62 -5.51 5.91
C PHE A 67 -0.54 -4.63 7.15
N ASN A 68 -1.66 -4.07 7.61
CA ASN A 68 -1.70 -3.35 8.88
C ASN A 68 -1.34 -4.24 10.08
N GLN A 69 -1.82 -5.48 10.11
CA GLN A 69 -1.46 -6.44 11.16
C GLN A 69 0.03 -6.75 11.16
N MET A 70 0.64 -6.91 9.99
CA MET A 70 2.09 -7.11 9.87
C MET A 70 2.86 -5.90 10.41
N LEU A 71 2.43 -4.67 10.11
CA LEU A 71 3.03 -3.46 10.66
C LEU A 71 2.88 -3.38 12.19
N ASN A 72 1.75 -3.81 12.75
CA ASN A 72 1.56 -3.90 14.20
C ASN A 72 2.48 -4.95 14.84
N ASN A 73 2.68 -6.10 14.19
CA ASN A 73 3.55 -7.15 14.71
C ASN A 73 5.04 -6.75 14.72
N MET A 74 5.41 -5.68 14.01
CA MET A 74 6.74 -5.08 14.02
C MET A 74 6.80 -3.80 14.87
N ASP A 75 5.80 -3.56 15.71
CA ASP A 75 5.73 -2.38 16.60
C ASP A 75 5.93 -1.04 15.87
N CYS A 76 5.42 -0.93 14.63
CA CYS A 76 5.55 0.29 13.82
C CYS A 76 4.88 1.52 14.43
N TYR A 77 3.78 1.36 15.14
CA TYR A 77 2.97 2.52 15.56
C TYR A 77 3.32 2.96 16.98
N PRO A 78 3.43 4.27 17.26
CA PRO A 78 2.96 5.41 16.46
C PRO A 78 3.95 5.93 15.41
N GLN A 79 5.21 5.56 15.54
CA GLN A 79 6.31 5.96 14.67
C GLN A 79 7.22 4.76 14.49
N CYS A 80 7.51 4.46 13.24
CA CYS A 80 8.22 3.25 12.92
C CYS A 80 9.72 3.59 12.78
N GLU A 81 10.54 3.04 13.67
CA GLU A 81 11.97 3.39 13.83
C GLU A 81 12.89 2.60 12.89
N TRP A 82 12.55 2.58 11.60
CA TRP A 82 13.15 1.66 10.62
C TRP A 82 14.33 2.22 9.85
N GLU A 83 14.49 3.54 9.79
CA GLU A 83 15.54 4.18 8.99
C GLU A 83 16.94 3.77 9.45
N ALA A 84 17.08 3.26 10.68
CA ALA A 84 18.33 2.68 11.18
C ALA A 84 18.47 1.18 10.90
N GLU A 85 17.36 0.44 10.76
CA GLU A 85 17.35 -1.03 10.75
C GLU A 85 17.09 -1.65 9.37
N HIS A 86 16.51 -0.88 8.46
CA HIS A 86 16.04 -1.39 7.18
C HIS A 86 16.62 -0.61 6.00
N VAL A 87 16.95 -1.36 4.94
CA VAL A 87 17.53 -0.82 3.71
C VAL A 87 16.60 -1.09 2.54
N CYS A 88 16.65 -0.21 1.54
CA CYS A 88 15.94 -0.41 0.30
C CYS A 88 16.40 -1.71 -0.36
N ALA A 89 15.46 -2.61 -0.65
CA ALA A 89 15.73 -3.90 -1.27
C ALA A 89 16.36 -3.81 -2.69
N VAL A 90 16.36 -2.61 -3.30
CA VAL A 90 16.88 -2.37 -4.66
C VAL A 90 18.28 -1.75 -4.62
N CYS A 91 18.46 -0.64 -3.89
CA CYS A 91 19.72 0.12 -3.90
C CYS A 91 20.48 0.13 -2.57
N GLY A 92 19.96 -0.52 -1.53
CA GLY A 92 20.63 -0.62 -0.22
C GLY A 92 20.63 0.66 0.62
N THR A 93 20.03 1.78 0.16
CA THR A 93 19.92 2.99 1.00
C THR A 93 18.99 2.76 2.19
N ASN A 94 19.33 3.31 3.35
CA ASN A 94 18.48 3.32 4.54
C ASN A 94 17.66 4.62 4.68
N HIS A 95 17.89 5.61 3.81
CA HIS A 95 17.21 6.90 3.88
C HIS A 95 15.86 6.88 3.15
N GLY A 96 14.81 7.37 3.83
CA GLY A 96 13.49 7.55 3.25
C GLY A 96 12.86 6.25 2.75
N VAL A 97 13.18 5.13 3.42
CA VAL A 97 12.61 3.82 3.14
C VAL A 97 11.21 3.70 3.74
N GLN A 98 10.33 3.05 3.01
CA GLN A 98 8.95 2.80 3.42
C GLN A 98 8.63 1.31 3.25
N PRO A 99 7.70 0.77 4.03
CA PRO A 99 7.30 -0.62 3.92
C PRO A 99 6.30 -0.73 2.77
N HIS A 100 6.53 -1.72 1.95
CA HIS A 100 5.66 -2.13 0.87
C HIS A 100 5.25 -3.57 1.12
N TYR A 101 3.99 -3.86 0.83
CA TYR A 101 3.50 -5.23 0.91
C TYR A 101 3.92 -5.99 -0.34
N ASP A 102 4.72 -7.03 -0.13
CA ASP A 102 5.01 -8.02 -1.15
C ASP A 102 3.95 -9.10 -1.14
N SER A 103 3.13 -9.09 -2.19
CA SER A 103 2.09 -10.10 -2.39
C SER A 103 2.58 -11.47 -2.76
N ARG A 104 3.77 -11.57 -3.39
CA ARG A 104 4.29 -12.86 -3.85
C ARG A 104 4.72 -13.68 -2.64
N HIS A 105 5.38 -13.01 -1.70
CA HIS A 105 5.93 -13.64 -0.50
C HIS A 105 5.08 -13.40 0.75
N HIS A 106 3.97 -12.64 0.63
CA HIS A 106 3.15 -12.18 1.76
C HIS A 106 3.99 -11.57 2.89
N SER A 107 5.01 -10.78 2.53
CA SER A 107 5.98 -10.19 3.44
C SER A 107 6.03 -8.66 3.30
N ILE A 108 6.77 -8.01 4.18
CA ILE A 108 7.09 -6.59 4.04
C ILE A 108 8.46 -6.49 3.37
N ILE A 109 8.54 -5.64 2.36
CA ILE A 109 9.81 -5.20 1.79
C ILE A 109 9.97 -3.69 1.96
N TRP A 110 11.22 -3.24 1.93
CA TRP A 110 11.57 -1.85 2.18
C TRP A 110 11.99 -1.19 0.88
N LEU A 111 11.37 -0.07 0.52
CA LEU A 111 11.69 0.68 -0.71
C LEU A 111 11.85 2.16 -0.42
N CYS A 112 12.89 2.77 -0.98
CA CYS A 112 13.08 4.22 -0.92
C CYS A 112 12.20 4.95 -1.94
N LYS A 113 12.09 6.28 -1.80
CA LYS A 113 11.28 7.15 -2.68
C LYS A 113 11.62 7.00 -4.17
N SER A 114 12.87 6.68 -4.52
CA SER A 114 13.30 6.48 -5.92
C SER A 114 12.83 5.16 -6.53
N HIS A 115 12.58 4.14 -5.70
CA HIS A 115 12.21 2.79 -6.14
C HIS A 115 10.75 2.44 -5.84
N LEU A 116 9.88 3.44 -5.66
CA LEU A 116 8.45 3.21 -5.49
C LEU A 116 7.80 2.45 -6.66
N GLY A 117 8.36 2.62 -7.88
CA GLY A 117 7.94 1.88 -9.07
C GLY A 117 8.25 0.38 -9.02
N GLU A 118 9.25 -0.01 -8.23
CA GLU A 118 9.66 -1.41 -8.00
C GLU A 118 8.82 -2.10 -6.93
N SER A 119 7.80 -1.41 -6.39
CA SER A 119 6.84 -2.01 -5.45
C SER A 119 6.27 -3.30 -6.05
N PRO A 120 6.36 -4.44 -5.33
CA PRO A 120 5.79 -5.69 -5.76
C PRO A 120 4.34 -5.49 -6.14
N LYS A 121 4.03 -5.96 -7.34
CA LYS A 121 2.67 -5.94 -7.82
C LYS A 121 1.99 -7.19 -7.29
N LEU A 122 0.92 -6.98 -6.52
CA LEU A 122 -0.18 -7.93 -6.33
C LEU A 122 -0.60 -8.37 -7.73
N GLY A 123 -0.19 -9.60 -8.07
CA GLY A 123 -0.50 -10.29 -9.31
C GLY A 123 -1.90 -10.86 -9.28
N ASP A 124 -2.44 -11.12 -10.47
CA ASP A 124 -3.79 -11.67 -10.69
C ASP A 124 -3.99 -13.04 -10.03
#